data_AF-A0A7H8T741-F1
#
_entry.id   AF-A0A7H8T741-F1
#
_cell.length_a   1.000
_cell.length_b   1.000
_cell.length_c   1.000
_cell.angle_alpha   90.00
_cell.angle_beta   90.00
_cell.angle_gamma   90.00
#
_symmetry.space_group_name_H-M   'P 1'
#
loop_
_entity.id
_entity.type
_entity.pdbx_description
1 polymer ?
#
loop_
_entity_poly.entity_id
_entity_poly.type
_entity_poly.pdbx_seq_one_letter_code
_entity_poly.pdbx_strand_id
1 'polypeptide(L)'
;MTTQPPAITLKHTYYRCRLGRRQLDGLFATASAGFSTDAVEISTERHNRIFRAPALDHLVAAVRSAPLPGDPDQWSNLTFTAQEASGKCAVSVQLMPEHVEVTVTGLDPTWVYGADAQIRLFLEDEAVGGSSKSRSEAHRKMRSAMGGAFLWTFMIVYAVVWYPGSRVGAPPGATGAEWVNKPLPLGSLLVLAMVALYFAVRTVQHWARDRAGRGRLAVTGELPAGTWWKRLSTAEQLSAVGLLVTALATLGTLVSAGADVFKSD
;
A
#
# COMPACT_ATOMS: atom_id res chain seq x y z
N MET A 1 -37.49 -21.14 32.75
CA MET A 1 -37.10 -20.31 31.59
C MET A 1 -35.69 -19.82 31.83
N THR A 2 -34.69 -20.49 31.27
CA THR A 2 -33.29 -20.07 31.36
C THR A 2 -33.04 -19.08 30.22
N THR A 3 -32.84 -17.82 30.55
CA THR A 3 -32.42 -16.77 29.62
C THR A 3 -31.02 -17.10 29.11
N GLN A 4 -30.92 -17.50 27.85
CA GLN A 4 -29.63 -17.71 27.19
C GLN A 4 -28.88 -16.36 27.13
N PRO A 5 -27.60 -16.30 27.53
CA PRO A 5 -26.84 -15.06 27.48
C PRO A 5 -26.75 -14.54 26.03
N PRO A 6 -26.73 -13.20 25.83
CA PRO A 6 -26.61 -12.62 24.51
C PRO A 6 -25.28 -13.01 23.88
N ALA A 7 -25.29 -13.36 22.59
CA ALA A 7 -24.07 -13.67 21.85
C ALA A 7 -23.17 -12.44 21.74
N ILE A 8 -21.88 -12.62 21.98
CA ILE A 8 -20.85 -11.59 21.81
C ILE A 8 -20.48 -11.56 20.34
N THR A 9 -20.41 -10.36 19.75
CA THR A 9 -19.99 -10.16 18.36
C THR A 9 -18.86 -9.15 18.31
N LEU A 10 -17.72 -9.56 17.76
CA LEU A 10 -16.59 -8.70 17.45
C LEU A 10 -16.54 -8.49 15.93
N LYS A 11 -16.43 -7.23 15.50
CA LYS A 11 -16.30 -6.86 14.09
C LYS A 11 -15.07 -5.98 13.90
N HIS A 12 -14.20 -6.39 12.99
CA HIS A 12 -12.98 -5.66 12.64
C HIS A 12 -12.83 -5.54 11.13
N THR A 13 -12.30 -4.40 10.69
CA THR A 13 -11.98 -4.15 9.28
C THR A 13 -10.49 -3.90 9.15
N TYR A 14 -9.82 -4.70 8.33
CA TYR A 14 -8.40 -4.60 8.03
C TYR A 14 -8.22 -4.09 6.60
N TYR A 15 -7.37 -3.09 6.42
CA TYR A 15 -7.08 -2.52 5.12
C TYR A 15 -5.73 -3.03 4.61
N ARG A 16 -5.54 -2.98 3.29
CA ARG A 16 -4.25 -3.27 2.63
C ARG A 16 -3.76 -4.72 2.75
N CYS A 17 -4.65 -5.64 3.11
CA CYS A 17 -4.32 -7.06 3.16
C CYS A 17 -3.92 -7.57 1.77
N ARG A 18 -2.79 -8.26 1.71
CA ARG A 18 -2.28 -8.94 0.53
C ARG A 18 -2.47 -10.44 0.72
N LEU A 19 -3.53 -10.95 0.11
CA LEU A 19 -3.94 -12.34 0.27
C LEU A 19 -3.78 -13.05 -1.08
N GLY A 20 -2.66 -13.77 -1.21
CA GLY A 20 -2.47 -14.76 -2.26
C GLY A 20 -2.96 -16.13 -1.81
N ARG A 21 -2.86 -17.13 -2.68
CA ARG A 21 -3.37 -18.49 -2.39
C ARG A 21 -2.90 -19.03 -1.03
N ARG A 22 -1.59 -19.02 -0.78
CA ARG A 22 -1.00 -19.49 0.49
C ARG A 22 -1.52 -18.73 1.72
N GLN A 23 -1.72 -17.41 1.61
CA GLN A 23 -2.24 -16.61 2.73
C GLN A 23 -3.73 -16.87 2.95
N LEU A 24 -4.50 -17.12 1.89
CA LEU A 24 -5.90 -17.50 2.01
C LEU A 24 -6.05 -18.87 2.69
N ASP A 25 -5.25 -19.85 2.28
CA ASP A 25 -5.27 -21.17 2.90
C ASP A 25 -4.90 -21.09 4.39
N GLY A 26 -3.89 -20.27 4.74
CA GLY A 26 -3.52 -20.00 6.13
C GLY A 26 -4.64 -19.30 6.93
N LEU A 27 -5.25 -18.26 6.35
CA LEU A 27 -6.35 -17.53 6.97
C LEU A 27 -7.55 -18.44 7.22
N PHE A 28 -7.92 -19.26 6.23
CA PHE A 28 -9.05 -20.18 6.35
C PHE A 28 -8.76 -21.28 7.37
N ALA A 29 -7.55 -21.83 7.41
CA ALA A 29 -7.16 -22.78 8.44
C ALA A 29 -7.23 -22.18 9.86
N THR A 30 -6.82 -20.91 10.02
CA THR A 30 -6.95 -20.20 11.30
C THR A 30 -8.42 -19.91 11.64
N ALA A 31 -9.21 -19.44 10.68
CA ALA A 31 -10.61 -19.07 10.88
C ALA A 31 -11.53 -20.30 11.08
N SER A 32 -11.17 -21.45 10.50
CA SER A 32 -11.88 -22.73 10.68
C SER A 32 -11.40 -23.51 11.90
N ALA A 33 -10.46 -23.00 12.69
CA ALA A 33 -9.93 -23.72 13.84
C ALA A 33 -11.04 -24.02 14.86
N GLY A 34 -11.32 -25.31 15.07
CA GLY A 34 -12.39 -25.75 15.98
C GLY A 34 -13.77 -25.95 15.32
N PHE A 35 -13.89 -25.76 14.01
CA PHE A 35 -15.10 -26.10 13.25
C PHE A 35 -14.95 -27.46 12.54
N SER A 36 -16.07 -28.16 12.33
CA SER A 36 -16.10 -29.32 11.43
C SER A 36 -15.97 -28.86 9.98
N THR A 37 -15.51 -29.75 9.09
CA THR A 37 -15.39 -29.44 7.65
C THR A 37 -16.72 -29.07 7.00
N ASP A 38 -17.82 -29.66 7.49
CA ASP A 38 -19.16 -29.43 6.96
C ASP A 38 -19.77 -28.10 7.43
N ALA A 39 -19.17 -27.49 8.45
CA ALA A 39 -19.54 -26.18 8.98
C ALA A 39 -18.88 -25.03 8.22
N VAL A 40 -18.03 -25.31 7.24
CA VAL A 40 -17.26 -24.33 6.47
C VAL A 40 -17.84 -24.17 5.07
N GLU A 41 -18.10 -22.93 4.70
CA GLU A 41 -18.54 -22.55 3.36
C GLU A 41 -17.70 -21.38 2.86
N ILE A 42 -17.25 -21.48 1.62
CA ILE A 42 -16.56 -20.41 0.91
C ILE A 42 -17.43 -20.03 -0.28
N SER A 43 -17.69 -18.74 -0.43
CA SER A 43 -18.55 -18.22 -1.49
C SER A 43 -17.95 -17.01 -2.19
N THR A 44 -18.34 -16.82 -3.43
CA THR A 44 -18.05 -15.60 -4.19
C THR A 44 -19.27 -15.26 -5.04
N GLU A 45 -19.45 -14.00 -5.35
CA GLU A 45 -20.49 -13.54 -6.26
C GLU A 45 -19.84 -12.99 -7.53
N ARG A 46 -20.23 -13.52 -8.69
CA ARG A 46 -19.74 -13.08 -9.99
C ARG A 46 -20.90 -12.96 -10.96
N HIS A 47 -21.08 -11.78 -11.57
CA HIS A 47 -22.20 -11.49 -12.47
C HIS A 47 -23.57 -11.85 -11.88
N ASN A 48 -23.83 -11.44 -10.63
CA ASN A 48 -25.09 -11.73 -9.91
C ASN A 48 -25.38 -13.25 -9.74
N ARG A 49 -24.34 -14.08 -9.78
CA ARG A 49 -24.40 -15.51 -9.45
C ARG A 49 -23.50 -15.79 -8.27
N ILE A 50 -24.03 -16.48 -7.27
CA ILE A 50 -23.28 -16.88 -6.08
C ILE A 50 -22.76 -18.29 -6.32
N PHE A 51 -21.44 -18.43 -6.27
CA PHE A 51 -20.74 -19.72 -6.23
C PHE A 51 -20.43 -20.06 -4.78
N ARG A 52 -20.61 -21.32 -4.41
CA ARG A 52 -20.36 -21.80 -3.05
C ARG A 52 -19.66 -23.15 -3.10
N ALA A 53 -18.71 -23.36 -2.21
CA ALA A 53 -18.01 -24.63 -2.08
C ALA A 53 -17.41 -24.78 -0.66
N PRO A 54 -17.20 -26.01 -0.18
CA PRO A 54 -16.57 -26.25 1.12
C PRO A 54 -15.06 -25.99 1.13
N ALA A 55 -14.41 -25.92 -0.05
CA ALA A 55 -12.99 -25.66 -0.18
C ALA A 55 -12.70 -24.71 -1.35
N LEU A 56 -11.58 -23.99 -1.24
CA LEU A 56 -11.22 -22.93 -2.19
C LEU A 56 -10.95 -23.48 -3.60
N ASP A 57 -10.35 -24.67 -3.72
CA ASP A 57 -10.11 -25.30 -5.03
C ASP A 57 -11.39 -25.67 -5.75
N HIS A 58 -12.39 -26.18 -5.01
CA HIS A 58 -13.70 -26.48 -5.58
C HIS A 58 -14.40 -25.19 -6.04
N LEU A 59 -14.28 -24.11 -5.27
CA LEU A 59 -14.83 -22.81 -5.66
C LEU A 59 -14.17 -22.28 -6.94
N VAL A 60 -12.84 -22.33 -7.01
CA VAL A 60 -12.07 -21.91 -8.19
C VAL A 60 -12.45 -22.73 -9.42
N ALA A 61 -12.56 -24.06 -9.28
CA ALA A 61 -12.98 -24.94 -10.36
C ALA A 61 -14.41 -24.64 -10.84
N ALA A 62 -15.34 -24.34 -9.92
CA ALA A 62 -16.70 -23.96 -10.24
C ALA A 62 -16.77 -22.62 -10.99
N VAL A 63 -16.00 -21.61 -10.56
CA VAL A 63 -15.96 -20.28 -11.21
C VAL A 63 -15.32 -20.36 -12.60
N ARG A 64 -14.28 -21.19 -12.79
CA ARG A 64 -13.59 -21.37 -14.08
C ARG A 64 -14.40 -22.17 -15.09
N SER A 65 -15.19 -23.14 -14.63
CA SER A 65 -16.08 -23.94 -15.51
C SER A 65 -17.37 -23.20 -15.89
N ALA A 66 -17.71 -22.13 -15.18
CA ALA A 66 -18.89 -21.34 -15.48
C ALA A 66 -18.71 -20.52 -16.78
N PRO A 67 -19.66 -20.57 -17.73
CA PRO A 67 -19.61 -19.79 -18.97
C PRO A 67 -20.02 -18.33 -18.67
N LEU A 68 -19.14 -17.59 -18.00
CA LEU A 68 -19.34 -16.19 -17.65
C LEU A 68 -18.33 -15.29 -18.39
N PRO A 69 -18.74 -14.09 -18.82
CA PRO A 69 -17.83 -13.15 -19.46
C PRO A 69 -16.75 -12.64 -18.49
N GLY A 70 -15.62 -12.19 -19.05
CA GLY A 70 -14.49 -11.66 -18.30
C GLY A 70 -13.49 -12.71 -17.80
N ASP A 71 -12.41 -12.24 -17.18
CA ASP A 71 -11.32 -13.07 -16.70
C ASP A 71 -11.74 -13.85 -15.43
N PRO A 72 -11.72 -15.21 -15.44
CA PRO A 72 -12.02 -16.02 -14.25
C PRO A 72 -10.97 -15.92 -13.13
N ASP A 73 -9.79 -15.34 -13.40
CA ASP A 73 -8.76 -15.11 -12.40
C ASP A 73 -8.88 -13.74 -11.71
N GLN A 74 -9.86 -12.91 -12.10
CA GLN A 74 -10.14 -11.65 -11.44
C GLN A 74 -11.21 -11.82 -10.34
N TRP A 75 -10.82 -11.66 -9.09
CA TRP A 75 -11.68 -11.82 -7.92
C TRP A 75 -11.94 -10.48 -7.23
N SER A 76 -13.22 -10.10 -7.10
CA SER A 76 -13.66 -8.85 -6.45
C SER A 76 -14.14 -9.04 -5.02
N ASN A 77 -14.50 -10.26 -4.66
CA ASN A 77 -15.15 -10.60 -3.40
C ASN A 77 -14.98 -12.10 -3.15
N LEU A 78 -14.66 -12.45 -1.91
CA LEU A 78 -14.59 -13.83 -1.44
C LEU A 78 -15.05 -13.82 0.01
N THR A 79 -16.05 -14.63 0.33
CA THR A 79 -16.60 -14.72 1.67
C THR A 79 -16.33 -16.10 2.20
N PHE A 80 -15.73 -16.18 3.37
CA PHE A 80 -15.55 -17.40 4.13
C PHE A 80 -16.48 -17.35 5.34
N THR A 81 -17.22 -18.41 5.56
CA THR A 81 -18.08 -18.57 6.73
C THR A 81 -17.85 -19.93 7.36
N ALA A 82 -17.53 -19.95 8.64
CA ALA A 82 -17.51 -21.15 9.46
C ALA A 82 -18.55 -20.99 10.57
N GLN A 83 -19.55 -21.86 10.61
CA GLN A 83 -20.64 -21.76 11.57
C GLN A 83 -21.02 -23.14 12.11
N GLU A 84 -20.99 -23.30 13.43
CA GLU A 84 -21.42 -24.55 14.05
C GLU A 84 -22.94 -24.75 13.84
N ALA A 85 -23.38 -25.99 13.57
CA ALA A 85 -24.80 -26.32 13.37
C ALA A 85 -25.70 -25.92 14.56
N SER A 86 -25.11 -25.81 15.76
CA SER A 86 -25.76 -25.35 16.98
C SER A 86 -26.06 -23.84 17.00
N GLY A 87 -25.43 -23.06 16.11
CA GLY A 87 -25.43 -21.60 16.10
C GLY A 87 -24.67 -20.94 17.25
N LYS A 88 -23.94 -21.71 18.08
CA LYS A 88 -23.26 -21.19 19.28
C LYS A 88 -22.04 -20.33 18.94
N CYS A 89 -21.35 -20.63 17.85
CA CYS A 89 -20.14 -19.96 17.39
C CYS A 89 -20.17 -19.82 15.87
N ALA A 90 -19.72 -18.67 15.37
CA ALA A 90 -19.61 -18.37 13.96
C ALA A 90 -18.42 -17.43 13.69
N VAL A 91 -17.72 -17.65 12.58
CA VAL A 91 -16.69 -16.78 12.03
C VAL A 91 -17.07 -16.47 10.59
N SER A 92 -17.14 -15.19 10.25
CA SER A 92 -17.35 -14.72 8.88
C SER A 92 -16.22 -13.79 8.49
N VAL A 93 -15.53 -14.10 7.40
CA VAL A 93 -14.45 -13.29 6.83
C VAL A 93 -14.87 -12.89 5.42
N GLN A 94 -15.11 -11.60 5.20
CA GLN A 94 -15.37 -11.03 3.88
C GLN A 94 -14.09 -10.40 3.35
N LEU A 95 -13.66 -10.87 2.19
CA LEU A 95 -12.41 -10.50 1.56
C LEU A 95 -12.73 -9.67 0.32
N MET A 96 -12.29 -8.42 0.32
CA MET A 96 -12.36 -7.51 -0.81
C MET A 96 -10.93 -7.07 -1.16
N PRO A 97 -10.65 -6.63 -2.40
CA PRO A 97 -9.31 -6.20 -2.79
C PRO A 97 -8.73 -5.09 -1.90
N GLU A 98 -9.58 -4.21 -1.35
CA GLU A 98 -9.15 -3.06 -0.56
C GLU A 98 -9.10 -3.32 0.95
N HIS A 99 -9.99 -4.18 1.44
CA HIS A 99 -10.14 -4.45 2.86
C HIS A 99 -10.71 -5.86 3.13
N VAL A 100 -10.53 -6.31 4.36
CA VAL A 100 -11.02 -7.56 4.89
C VAL A 100 -11.88 -7.26 6.10
N GLU A 101 -13.14 -7.68 6.09
CA GLU A 101 -14.01 -7.61 7.26
C GLU A 101 -14.03 -8.97 7.95
N VAL A 102 -13.76 -8.98 9.25
CA VAL A 102 -13.83 -10.16 10.10
C VAL A 102 -14.93 -9.93 11.11
N THR A 103 -15.84 -10.89 11.22
CA THR A 103 -16.89 -10.94 12.22
C THR A 103 -16.78 -12.26 12.96
N VAL A 104 -16.56 -12.21 14.27
CA VAL A 104 -16.54 -13.38 15.15
C VAL A 104 -17.72 -13.24 16.11
N THR A 105 -18.59 -14.24 16.12
CA THR A 105 -19.77 -14.28 16.98
C THR A 105 -19.76 -15.56 17.82
N GLY A 106 -20.05 -15.46 19.11
CA GLY A 106 -20.15 -16.65 19.95
C GLY A 106 -20.74 -16.39 21.33
N LEU A 107 -21.11 -17.47 22.02
CA LEU A 107 -21.63 -17.41 23.40
C LEU A 107 -20.53 -17.40 24.46
N ASP A 108 -19.36 -17.98 24.18
CA ASP A 108 -18.20 -17.98 25.08
C ASP A 108 -17.26 -16.81 24.76
N PRO A 109 -17.12 -15.81 25.66
CA PRO A 109 -16.20 -14.70 25.47
C PRO A 109 -14.76 -15.17 25.22
N THR A 110 -14.30 -16.20 25.93
CA THR A 110 -12.92 -16.67 25.87
C THR A 110 -12.59 -17.17 24.46
N TRP A 111 -13.50 -17.95 23.90
CA TRP A 111 -13.39 -18.43 22.52
C TRP A 111 -13.45 -17.27 21.52
N VAL A 112 -14.41 -16.35 21.67
CA VAL A 112 -14.60 -15.21 20.74
C VAL A 112 -13.35 -14.31 20.69
N TYR A 113 -12.82 -13.90 21.84
CA TYR A 113 -11.60 -13.09 21.89
C TYR A 113 -10.36 -13.86 21.42
N GLY A 114 -10.29 -15.17 21.68
CA GLY A 114 -9.20 -16.02 21.21
C GLY A 114 -9.17 -16.15 19.69
N ALA A 115 -10.32 -16.46 19.07
CA ALA A 115 -10.45 -16.57 17.62
C ALA A 115 -10.18 -15.23 16.92
N ASP A 116 -10.74 -14.13 17.45
CA ASP A 116 -10.48 -12.78 16.94
C ASP A 116 -8.98 -12.43 17.01
N ALA A 117 -8.32 -12.68 18.15
CA ALA A 117 -6.90 -12.41 18.33
C ALA A 117 -6.02 -13.19 17.36
N GLN A 118 -6.34 -14.47 17.10
CA GLN A 118 -5.59 -15.29 16.14
C GLN A 118 -5.74 -14.78 14.71
N ILE A 119 -6.97 -14.46 14.27
CA ILE A 119 -7.23 -13.91 12.94
C ILE A 119 -6.55 -12.54 12.80
N ARG A 120 -6.63 -11.71 13.84
CA ARG A 120 -5.96 -10.41 13.88
C ARG A 120 -4.46 -10.53 13.73
N LEU A 121 -3.81 -11.40 14.51
CA LEU A 121 -2.37 -11.62 14.43
C LEU A 121 -1.95 -12.12 13.04
N PHE A 122 -2.76 -12.99 12.43
CA PHE A 122 -2.52 -13.45 11.07
C PHE A 122 -2.63 -12.31 10.04
N LEU A 123 -3.67 -11.48 10.13
CA LEU A 123 -3.90 -10.41 9.16
C LEU A 123 -2.92 -9.24 9.32
N GLU A 124 -2.44 -8.97 10.54
CA GLU A 124 -1.43 -7.95 10.83
C GLU A 124 0.02 -8.43 10.56
N ASP A 125 0.24 -9.71 10.28
CA ASP A 125 1.55 -10.26 9.92
C ASP A 125 2.16 -9.56 8.68
N GLU A 126 3.49 -9.38 8.64
CA GLU A 126 4.17 -8.62 7.59
C GLU A 126 4.01 -9.22 6.17
N ALA A 127 3.75 -10.53 6.07
CA ALA A 127 3.50 -11.17 4.80
C ALA A 127 2.15 -10.74 4.20
N VAL A 128 1.13 -10.56 5.05
CA VAL A 128 -0.21 -10.09 4.67
C VAL A 128 -0.26 -8.57 4.64
N GLY A 129 0.39 -7.90 5.59
CA GLY A 129 0.53 -6.44 5.67
C GLY A 129 -0.77 -5.70 6.02
N GLY A 130 -1.75 -6.38 6.62
CA GLY A 130 -3.01 -5.78 7.00
C GLY A 130 -2.84 -4.74 8.10
N SER A 131 -3.71 -3.73 8.10
CA SER A 131 -3.75 -2.73 9.17
C SER A 131 -5.19 -2.43 9.57
N SER A 132 -5.47 -2.49 10.87
CA SER A 132 -6.75 -2.13 11.48
C SER A 132 -7.05 -0.62 11.39
N LYS A 133 -6.04 0.21 11.08
CA LYS A 133 -6.23 1.63 10.86
C LYS A 133 -6.63 1.85 9.40
N SER A 134 -7.90 2.22 9.18
CA SER A 134 -8.28 2.94 7.96
C SER A 134 -7.33 4.13 7.87
N ARG A 135 -6.46 4.15 6.86
CA ARG A 135 -5.49 5.23 6.68
C ARG A 135 -6.28 6.49 6.37
N SER A 136 -6.65 7.24 7.42
CA SER A 136 -7.49 8.42 7.28
C SER A 136 -6.88 9.34 6.23
N GLU A 137 -7.72 9.90 5.38
CA GLU A 137 -7.27 10.84 4.35
C GLU A 137 -6.46 12.00 4.94
N ALA A 138 -6.76 12.38 6.19
CA ALA A 138 -6.01 13.36 6.97
C ALA A 138 -4.54 12.98 7.13
N HIS A 139 -4.21 11.71 7.40
CA HIS A 139 -2.83 11.26 7.55
C HIS A 139 -2.08 11.16 6.22
N ARG A 140 -2.81 11.01 5.10
CA ARG A 140 -2.26 11.13 3.74
C ARG A 140 -1.98 12.59 3.39
N LYS A 141 -2.92 13.51 3.66
CA LYS A 141 -2.79 14.96 3.44
C LYS A 141 -1.70 15.59 4.32
N MET A 142 -1.62 15.20 5.58
CA MET A 142 -0.59 15.68 6.52
C MET A 142 0.82 15.24 6.09
N ARG A 143 0.96 14.01 5.57
CA ARG A 143 2.25 13.50 5.12
C ARG A 143 2.70 14.12 3.79
N SER A 144 1.79 14.42 2.88
CA SER A 144 2.12 15.21 1.68
C SER A 144 2.45 16.67 2.03
N ALA A 145 1.73 17.26 2.99
CA ALA A 145 2.03 18.61 3.49
C ALA A 145 3.41 18.70 4.15
N MET A 146 3.83 17.67 4.89
CA MET A 146 5.17 17.58 5.49
C MET A 146 6.29 17.56 4.45
N GLY A 147 6.08 16.86 3.32
CA GLY A 147 7.02 16.87 2.20
C GLY A 147 7.14 18.24 1.54
N GLY A 148 6.01 18.92 1.33
CA GLY A 148 5.96 20.30 0.82
C GLY A 148 6.64 21.30 1.76
N ALA A 149 6.40 21.18 3.07
CA ALA A 149 7.04 22.01 4.09
C ALA A 149 8.57 21.83 4.11
N PHE A 150 9.06 20.59 4.00
CA PHE A 150 10.50 20.33 3.98
C PHE A 150 11.18 20.92 2.73
N LEU A 151 10.53 20.81 1.57
CA LEU A 151 10.99 21.44 0.33
C LEU A 151 11.03 22.97 0.46
N TRP A 152 9.99 23.57 1.04
CA TRP A 152 9.93 25.01 1.28
C TRP A 152 11.00 25.49 2.26
N THR A 153 11.18 24.80 3.39
CA THR A 153 12.23 25.12 4.35
C THR A 153 13.62 25.02 3.72
N PHE A 154 13.87 23.99 2.90
CA PHE A 154 15.13 23.88 2.16
C PHE A 154 15.32 25.06 1.19
N MET A 155 14.29 25.43 0.43
CA MET A 155 14.34 26.59 -0.47
C MET A 155 14.66 27.89 0.28
N ILE A 156 14.05 28.10 1.45
CA ILE A 156 14.31 29.28 2.31
C ILE A 156 15.75 29.26 2.81
N VAL A 157 16.24 28.14 3.36
CA VAL A 157 17.61 28.02 3.86
C VAL A 157 18.62 28.20 2.72
N TYR A 158 18.36 27.62 1.56
CA TYR A 158 19.18 27.81 0.37
C TYR A 158 19.24 29.28 -0.05
N ALA A 159 18.09 29.96 -0.15
CA ALA A 159 18.00 31.36 -0.54
C ALA A 159 18.62 32.34 0.48
N VAL A 160 18.55 32.03 1.79
CA VAL A 160 19.00 32.93 2.86
C VAL A 160 20.45 32.67 3.28
N VAL A 161 20.90 31.42 3.29
CA VAL A 161 22.21 31.06 3.86
C VAL A 161 23.24 30.81 2.77
N TRP A 162 22.84 30.18 1.68
CA TRP A 162 23.77 29.64 0.70
C TRP A 162 23.89 30.47 -0.58
N TYR A 163 22.76 31.01 -1.03
CA TYR A 163 22.72 31.94 -2.15
C TYR A 163 23.50 33.24 -1.88
N PRO A 164 23.53 33.82 -0.66
CA PRO A 164 24.37 34.98 -0.38
C PRO A 164 25.86 34.62 -0.19
N GLY A 165 26.15 33.49 0.45
CA GLY A 165 27.52 33.02 0.68
C GLY A 165 28.25 32.57 -0.58
N SER A 166 27.52 32.16 -1.61
CA SER A 166 28.07 31.91 -2.95
C SER A 166 28.32 33.18 -3.78
N ARG A 167 28.01 34.37 -3.22
CA ARG A 167 28.10 35.69 -3.85
C ARG A 167 29.07 36.65 -3.15
N VAL A 168 30.02 36.12 -2.37
CA VAL A 168 31.11 36.90 -1.75
C VAL A 168 31.97 37.50 -2.86
N GLY A 169 31.83 38.81 -3.08
CA GLY A 169 32.43 39.54 -4.21
C GLY A 169 31.58 40.68 -4.77
N ALA A 170 30.43 41.01 -4.14
CA ALA A 170 29.56 42.09 -4.59
C ALA A 170 30.21 43.47 -4.44
N PRO A 171 30.25 44.30 -5.52
CA PRO A 171 30.63 45.70 -5.40
C PRO A 171 29.63 46.45 -4.53
N PRO A 172 30.07 47.39 -3.67
CA PRO A 172 29.16 48.23 -2.92
C PRO A 172 28.26 49.03 -3.87
N GLY A 173 26.92 48.90 -3.73
CA GLY A 173 25.92 49.67 -4.48
C GLY A 173 25.15 48.91 -5.58
N ALA A 174 25.47 47.64 -5.86
CA ALA A 174 24.78 46.88 -6.90
C ALA A 174 23.31 46.56 -6.52
N THR A 175 22.37 46.87 -7.42
CA THR A 175 20.91 46.73 -7.18
C THR A 175 20.44 45.29 -7.32
N GLY A 176 19.38 44.89 -6.59
CA GLY A 176 18.87 43.51 -6.61
C GLY A 176 18.50 42.94 -7.99
N ALA A 177 18.16 43.81 -8.95
CA ALA A 177 17.82 43.42 -10.33
C ALA A 177 19.05 43.00 -11.17
N GLU A 178 20.19 43.67 -10.97
CA GLU A 178 21.48 43.32 -11.62
C GLU A 178 22.00 41.94 -11.18
N TRP A 179 21.56 41.49 -10.02
CA TRP A 179 21.96 40.24 -9.38
C TRP A 179 21.12 39.02 -9.75
N VAL A 180 19.89 39.21 -10.25
CA VAL A 180 19.02 38.10 -10.69
C VAL A 180 19.54 37.50 -12.01
N ASN A 181 20.20 38.31 -12.83
CA ASN A 181 20.70 37.90 -14.14
C ASN A 181 22.09 37.25 -14.11
N LYS A 182 22.80 37.23 -12.97
CA LYS A 182 24.10 36.56 -12.87
C LYS A 182 23.93 35.05 -12.75
N PRO A 183 24.64 34.24 -13.57
CA PRO A 183 24.50 32.81 -13.55
C PRO A 183 24.97 32.21 -12.22
N LEU A 184 24.24 31.20 -11.74
CA LEU A 184 24.51 30.55 -10.45
C LEU A 184 25.85 29.80 -10.49
N PRO A 185 26.75 29.99 -9.50
CA PRO A 185 28.04 29.30 -9.50
C PRO A 185 27.85 27.78 -9.55
N LEU A 186 28.73 27.08 -10.26
CA LEU A 186 28.59 25.65 -10.55
C LEU A 186 28.40 24.79 -9.29
N GLY A 187 29.03 25.15 -8.17
CA GLY A 187 28.82 24.48 -6.87
C GLY A 187 27.38 24.61 -6.33
N SER A 188 26.74 25.75 -6.56
CA SER A 188 25.32 25.98 -6.20
C SER A 188 24.38 25.18 -7.09
N LEU A 189 24.68 25.04 -8.38
CA LEU A 189 23.94 24.19 -9.31
C LEU A 189 24.07 22.71 -8.97
N LEU A 190 25.28 22.24 -8.63
CA LEU A 190 25.52 20.84 -8.24
C LEU A 190 24.70 20.43 -7.02
N VAL A 191 24.54 21.32 -6.05
CA VAL A 191 23.81 20.98 -4.84
C VAL A 191 22.31 21.05 -5.05
N LEU A 192 21.81 22.02 -5.82
CA LEU A 192 20.42 21.99 -6.27
C LEU A 192 20.12 20.69 -7.02
N ALA A 193 21.03 20.24 -7.88
CA ALA A 193 20.90 18.96 -8.58
C ALA A 193 20.90 17.77 -7.61
N MET A 194 21.80 17.71 -6.63
CA MET A 194 21.82 16.65 -5.61
C MET A 194 20.53 16.62 -4.78
N VAL A 195 19.99 17.78 -4.42
CA VAL A 195 18.76 17.89 -3.63
C VAL A 195 17.55 17.46 -4.46
N ALA A 196 17.46 17.93 -5.71
CA ALA A 196 16.42 17.51 -6.63
C ALA A 196 16.45 15.99 -6.86
N LEU A 197 17.64 15.41 -7.03
CA LEU A 197 17.82 13.96 -7.15
C LEU A 197 17.37 13.23 -5.87
N TYR A 198 17.74 13.73 -4.69
CA TYR A 198 17.31 13.17 -3.41
C TYR A 198 15.77 13.13 -3.29
N PHE A 199 15.10 14.23 -3.63
CA PHE A 199 13.63 14.28 -3.63
C PHE A 199 13.01 13.37 -4.68
N ALA A 200 13.58 13.28 -5.88
CA ALA A 200 13.13 12.35 -6.91
C ALA A 200 13.20 10.91 -6.40
N VAL A 201 14.34 10.49 -5.84
CA VAL A 201 14.52 9.16 -5.24
C VAL A 201 13.52 8.91 -4.12
N ARG A 202 13.36 9.84 -3.18
CA ARG A 202 12.40 9.72 -2.08
C ARG A 202 10.97 9.61 -2.57
N THR A 203 10.59 10.37 -3.60
CA THR A 203 9.25 10.35 -4.18
C THR A 203 8.97 9.01 -4.87
N VAL A 204 9.92 8.51 -5.66
CA VAL A 204 9.82 7.20 -6.32
C VAL A 204 9.74 6.08 -5.27
N GLN A 205 10.60 6.11 -4.25
CA GLN A 205 10.54 5.13 -3.14
C GLN A 205 9.21 5.18 -2.40
N HIS A 206 8.67 6.38 -2.15
CA HIS A 206 7.40 6.53 -1.46
C HIS A 206 6.23 6.01 -2.30
N TRP A 207 6.18 6.41 -3.56
CA TRP A 207 5.21 5.93 -4.54
C TRP A 207 5.25 4.40 -4.65
N ALA A 208 6.45 3.84 -4.78
CA ALA A 208 6.63 2.42 -4.93
C ALA A 208 6.29 1.63 -3.65
N ARG A 209 6.59 2.16 -2.46
CA ARG A 209 6.14 1.56 -1.19
C ARG A 209 4.63 1.60 -1.05
N ASP A 210 3.98 2.69 -1.45
CA ASP A 210 2.52 2.78 -1.38
C ASP A 210 1.86 1.82 -2.37
N ARG A 211 2.41 1.70 -3.59
CA ARG A 211 2.02 0.70 -4.59
C ARG A 211 2.21 -0.73 -4.10
N ALA A 212 3.37 -1.04 -3.54
CA ALA A 212 3.67 -2.35 -2.97
C ALA A 212 2.82 -2.67 -1.73
N GLY A 213 2.33 -1.66 -1.02
CA GLY A 213 1.46 -1.80 0.14
C GLY A 213 -0.04 -1.76 -0.18
N ARG A 214 -0.45 -1.82 -1.45
CA ARG A 214 -1.88 -1.91 -1.79
C ARG A 214 -2.42 -3.28 -1.45
N GLY A 215 -3.67 -3.30 -0.99
CA GLY A 215 -4.42 -4.53 -0.83
C GLY A 215 -4.52 -5.26 -2.18
N ARG A 216 -4.40 -6.58 -2.12
CA ARG A 216 -4.53 -7.46 -3.29
C ARG A 216 -5.16 -8.77 -2.85
N LEU A 217 -6.15 -9.19 -3.61
CA LEU A 217 -6.76 -10.51 -3.51
C LEU A 217 -6.38 -11.30 -4.76
N ALA A 218 -5.55 -12.34 -4.61
CA ALA A 218 -5.11 -13.21 -5.69
C ALA A 218 -5.44 -14.65 -5.31
N VAL A 219 -6.66 -15.09 -5.62
CA VAL A 219 -7.19 -16.39 -5.16
C VAL A 219 -6.46 -17.57 -5.79
N THR A 220 -6.07 -17.45 -7.06
CA THR A 220 -5.42 -18.52 -7.84
C THR A 220 -3.91 -18.35 -7.95
N GLY A 221 -3.37 -17.21 -7.52
CA GLY A 221 -1.96 -16.85 -7.70
C GLY A 221 -1.20 -16.69 -6.38
N GLU A 222 0.11 -16.89 -6.44
CA GLU A 222 0.99 -16.51 -5.35
C GLU A 222 1.35 -15.02 -5.42
N LEU A 223 1.33 -14.35 -4.27
CA LEU A 223 1.83 -12.99 -4.17
C LEU A 223 3.32 -13.01 -3.80
N PRO A 224 4.16 -12.22 -4.48
CA PRO A 224 5.57 -12.14 -4.13
C PRO A 224 5.73 -11.64 -2.69
N ALA A 225 6.45 -12.43 -1.89
CA ALA A 225 6.83 -12.10 -0.53
C ALA A 225 8.18 -11.35 -0.49
N GLY A 226 8.48 -10.74 0.65
CA GLY A 226 9.76 -10.05 0.90
C GLY A 226 9.66 -8.53 0.78
N THR A 227 10.75 -7.88 0.34
CA THR A 227 10.88 -6.42 0.33
C THR A 227 9.87 -5.74 -0.59
N TRP A 228 9.52 -4.49 -0.29
CA TRP A 228 8.57 -3.70 -1.09
C TRP A 228 8.93 -3.63 -2.58
N TRP A 229 10.21 -3.72 -2.94
CA TRP A 229 10.65 -3.73 -4.32
C TRP A 229 10.25 -5.02 -5.05
N LYS A 230 10.49 -6.19 -4.43
CA LYS A 230 10.08 -7.50 -4.98
C LYS A 230 8.56 -7.64 -5.11
N ARG A 231 7.82 -6.86 -4.31
CA ARG A 231 6.36 -6.82 -4.29
C ARG A 231 5.75 -6.04 -5.46
N LEU A 232 6.53 -5.25 -6.20
CA LEU A 232 6.09 -4.53 -7.40
C LEU A 232 6.05 -5.47 -8.61
N SER A 233 5.14 -5.21 -9.53
CA SER A 233 5.18 -5.87 -10.84
C SER A 233 6.41 -5.42 -11.65
N THR A 234 6.82 -6.23 -12.63
CA THR A 234 7.95 -5.89 -13.52
C THR A 234 7.73 -4.55 -14.22
N ALA A 235 6.50 -4.26 -14.67
CA ALA A 235 6.15 -2.97 -15.27
C ALA A 235 6.32 -1.80 -14.29
N GLU A 236 5.96 -1.98 -13.01
CA GLU A 236 6.14 -0.95 -11.98
C GLU A 236 7.60 -0.74 -11.60
N GLN A 237 8.41 -1.82 -11.57
CA GLN A 237 9.85 -1.72 -11.37
C GLN A 237 10.52 -0.95 -12.51
N LEU A 238 10.19 -1.28 -13.77
CA LEU A 238 10.68 -0.56 -14.95
C LEU A 238 10.24 0.91 -14.93
N SER A 239 8.99 1.19 -14.55
CA SER A 239 8.50 2.57 -14.41
C SER A 239 9.28 3.36 -13.35
N ALA A 240 9.58 2.74 -12.20
CA ALA A 240 10.36 3.36 -11.14
C ALA A 240 11.79 3.67 -11.59
N VAL A 241 12.44 2.73 -12.29
CA VAL A 241 13.78 2.94 -12.86
C VAL A 241 13.74 4.03 -13.93
N GLY A 242 12.77 3.99 -14.84
CA GLY A 242 12.59 4.99 -15.90
C GLY A 242 12.43 6.40 -15.34
N LEU A 243 11.62 6.58 -14.30
CA LEU A 243 11.47 7.89 -13.63
C LEU A 243 12.80 8.42 -13.08
N LEU A 244 13.64 7.56 -12.50
CA LEU A 244 14.96 7.96 -11.99
C LEU A 244 15.92 8.33 -13.11
N VAL A 245 15.94 7.56 -14.21
CA VAL A 245 16.76 7.87 -15.39
C VAL A 245 16.34 9.20 -16.01
N THR A 246 15.04 9.47 -16.16
CA THR A 246 14.53 10.76 -16.66
C THR A 246 14.88 11.92 -15.73
N ALA A 247 14.82 11.72 -14.41
CA ALA A 247 15.24 12.73 -13.44
C ALA A 247 16.74 13.05 -13.60
N LEU A 248 17.58 12.03 -13.72
CA LEU A 248 19.03 12.20 -13.95
C LEU A 248 19.33 12.89 -15.28
N ALA A 249 18.65 12.51 -16.36
CA ALA A 249 18.82 13.13 -17.68
C ALA A 249 18.42 14.61 -17.68
N THR A 250 17.30 14.94 -17.03
CA THR A 250 16.85 16.33 -16.85
C THR A 250 17.89 17.14 -16.07
N LEU A 251 18.43 16.58 -14.98
CA LEU A 251 19.48 17.24 -14.19
C LEU A 251 20.77 17.42 -14.98
N GLY A 252 21.20 16.42 -15.75
CA GLY A 252 22.37 16.53 -16.62
C GLY A 252 22.20 17.61 -17.69
N THR A 253 21.01 17.71 -18.28
CA THR A 253 20.67 18.74 -19.27
C THR A 253 20.72 20.14 -18.65
N LEU A 254 20.17 20.30 -17.44
CA LEU A 254 20.20 21.58 -16.71
C LEU A 254 21.62 22.02 -16.33
N VAL A 255 22.45 21.08 -15.86
CA VAL A 255 23.85 21.37 -15.53
C VAL A 255 24.66 21.70 -16.78
N SER A 256 24.46 20.96 -17.88
CA SER A 256 25.14 21.23 -19.15
C SER A 256 24.73 22.59 -19.74
N ALA A 257 23.43 22.88 -19.78
CA ALA A 257 22.93 24.18 -20.25
C ALA A 257 23.46 25.32 -19.38
N GLY A 258 23.53 25.14 -18.06
CA GLY A 258 24.18 26.09 -17.16
C GLY A 258 25.66 26.27 -17.49
N ALA A 259 26.40 25.18 -17.71
CA ALA A 259 27.83 25.20 -18.03
C ALA A 259 28.14 25.87 -19.38
N ASP A 260 27.29 25.70 -20.39
CA ASP A 260 27.48 26.33 -21.69
C ASP A 260 27.30 27.85 -21.63
N VAL A 261 26.37 28.36 -20.80
CA VAL A 261 26.25 29.81 -20.54
C VAL A 261 27.58 30.39 -20.01
N PHE A 262 28.29 29.66 -19.15
CA PHE A 262 29.58 30.10 -18.58
C PHE A 262 30.76 30.09 -19.55
N LYS A 263 30.67 29.43 -20.71
CA LYS A 263 31.74 29.44 -21.72
C LYS A 263 31.64 30.62 -22.70
N SER A 264 30.54 31.36 -22.66
CA SER A 264 30.23 32.43 -23.63
C SER A 264 30.71 33.83 -23.19
N ASP A 265 31.23 33.94 -21.97
CA ASP A 265 31.90 35.13 -21.41
C ASP A 265 33.42 34.88 -21.32
#